data_AF-A0A522U6H7-F1
#
_entry.id   AF-A0A522U6H7-F1
#
_cell.length_a   1.000
_cell.length_b   1.000
_cell.length_c   1.000
_cell.angle_alpha   90.00
_cell.angle_beta   90.00
_cell.angle_gamma   90.00
#
_symmetry.space_group_name_H-M   'P 1'
#
loop_
_entity.id
_entity.type
_entity.pdbx_description
1 polymer ?
#
loop_
_entity_poly.entity_id
_entity_poly.type
_entity_poly.pdbx_seq_one_letter_code
_entity_poly.pdbx_strand_id
1 'polypeptide(L)'
;MVGKVAIFGVFMGTFAAGCGEPLGGSDDQDVEQVVLQYLRDHDPGITRGSPEYMVFLKDILWGLHPDLLNHSRGTKIGEFAAAYISNAVAPLLDDEQAPRPTIQSQTSALTSGFNRNAVVNYAYAWASNGGKKRNGAYVSFDNDCTNFASQAIKAGGVPAIGSGSCGYEETTWEWYSQFSLAWWCLKKWAVSTTWVRVSEFYQYHVQNKRNASTGLYYLGNLNSLRSAARPGDIIQLQLASSGTLFHSMVVTKKDSTGEIYCTYHTGPNGYDVVDKPLASIAANYGNTSYYRLNRFD
;
A
#
# COMPACT_ATOMS: atom_id res chain seq x y z
N MET A 1 62.93 15.58 -12.22
CA MET A 1 61.67 14.87 -12.53
C MET A 1 61.13 14.32 -11.21
N VAL A 2 60.14 14.99 -10.62
CA VAL A 2 59.51 14.58 -9.36
C VAL A 2 58.02 14.42 -9.67
N GLY A 3 57.55 13.18 -9.71
CA GLY A 3 56.16 12.82 -10.02
C GLY A 3 55.25 13.11 -8.82
N LYS A 4 54.23 13.94 -9.05
CA LYS A 4 53.15 14.18 -8.09
C LYS A 4 52.19 12.98 -8.12
N VAL A 5 52.01 12.32 -6.98
CA VAL A 5 50.96 11.33 -6.74
C VAL A 5 49.67 12.09 -6.49
N ALA A 6 48.70 11.97 -7.40
CA ALA A 6 47.34 12.48 -7.21
C ALA A 6 46.52 11.40 -6.48
N ILE A 7 46.14 11.67 -5.24
CA ILE A 7 45.18 10.86 -4.50
C ILE A 7 43.80 11.20 -5.05
N PHE A 8 43.25 10.32 -5.89
CA PHE A 8 41.85 10.38 -6.29
C PHE A 8 41.00 9.89 -5.11
N GLY A 9 40.35 10.84 -4.43
CA GLY A 9 39.26 10.53 -3.51
C GLY A 9 38.11 9.90 -4.30
N VAL A 10 37.91 8.60 -4.12
CA VAL A 10 36.72 7.90 -4.59
C VAL A 10 35.56 8.36 -3.70
N PHE A 11 34.80 9.35 -4.18
CA PHE A 11 33.46 9.56 -3.68
C PHE A 11 32.63 8.34 -4.06
N MET A 12 32.46 7.42 -3.12
CA MET A 12 31.40 6.41 -3.21
C MET A 12 30.07 7.13 -3.16
N GLY A 13 29.50 7.41 -4.34
CA GLY A 13 28.10 7.76 -4.47
C GLY A 13 27.26 6.53 -4.15
N THR A 14 26.89 6.39 -2.88
CA THR A 14 25.74 5.56 -2.49
C THR A 14 24.49 6.21 -3.05
N PHE A 15 24.05 5.75 -4.22
CA PHE A 15 22.66 5.97 -4.66
C PHE A 15 21.76 5.16 -3.73
N ALA A 16 21.32 5.78 -2.64
CA ALA A 16 20.06 5.38 -2.04
C ALA A 16 19.00 5.54 -3.14
N ALA A 17 18.38 4.44 -3.56
CA ALA A 17 17.17 4.50 -4.37
C ALA A 17 16.13 5.25 -3.53
N GLY A 18 15.97 6.54 -3.83
CA GLY A 18 15.37 7.52 -2.93
C GLY A 18 13.86 7.38 -2.84
N CYS A 19 13.34 7.53 -1.63
CA CYS A 19 11.96 7.90 -1.40
C CYS A 19 11.66 9.22 -2.13
N GLY A 20 10.82 9.18 -3.17
CA GLY A 20 10.20 10.36 -3.75
C GLY A 20 11.05 11.15 -4.75
N GLU A 21 11.17 10.61 -5.97
CA GLU A 21 11.30 11.46 -7.16
C GLU A 21 10.17 12.52 -7.15
N PRO A 22 10.45 13.81 -7.44
CA PRO A 22 9.41 14.81 -7.56
C PRO A 22 8.38 14.38 -8.61
N LEU A 23 7.08 14.53 -8.31
CA LEU A 23 6.05 14.42 -9.35
C LEU A 23 6.34 15.50 -10.40
N GLY A 24 6.40 15.10 -11.66
CA GLY A 24 6.94 15.89 -12.77
C GLY A 24 5.96 16.95 -13.26
N GLY A 25 5.97 18.14 -12.64
CA GLY A 25 5.24 19.31 -13.11
C GLY A 25 5.45 20.53 -12.20
N SER A 26 5.43 21.75 -12.74
CA SER A 26 5.54 22.97 -11.93
C SER A 26 4.38 23.10 -10.94
N ASP A 27 3.18 22.69 -11.35
CA ASP A 27 1.98 22.70 -10.49
C ASP A 27 2.16 21.78 -9.27
N ASP A 28 2.70 20.57 -9.46
CA ASP A 28 2.96 19.60 -8.39
C ASP A 28 4.02 20.08 -7.41
N GLN A 29 5.09 20.73 -7.91
CA GLN A 29 6.10 21.36 -7.06
C GLN A 29 5.49 22.48 -6.22
N ASP A 30 4.64 23.32 -6.82
CA ASP A 30 3.96 24.38 -6.10
C ASP A 30 2.98 23.82 -5.06
N VAL A 31 2.30 22.71 -5.35
CA VAL A 31 1.40 22.02 -4.38
C VAL A 31 2.21 21.46 -3.22
N GLU A 32 3.32 20.79 -3.50
CA GLU A 32 4.20 20.25 -2.47
C GLU A 32 4.73 21.37 -1.56
N GLN A 33 5.03 22.56 -2.09
CA GLN A 33 5.42 23.70 -1.25
C GLN A 33 4.33 24.15 -0.27
N VAL A 34 3.05 24.09 -0.65
CA VAL A 34 1.94 24.37 0.27
C VAL A 34 1.92 23.35 1.41
N VAL A 35 2.09 22.07 1.08
CA VAL A 35 2.17 20.98 2.06
C VAL A 35 3.37 21.14 3.00
N LEU A 36 4.55 21.41 2.45
CA LEU A 36 5.77 21.60 3.24
C LEU A 36 5.69 22.85 4.12
N GLN A 37 5.02 23.92 3.66
CA GLN A 37 4.77 25.10 4.49
C GLN A 37 3.84 24.76 5.65
N TYR A 38 2.75 24.05 5.41
CA TYR A 38 1.85 23.59 6.47
C TYR A 38 2.60 22.78 7.53
N LEU A 39 3.47 21.85 7.12
CA LEU A 39 4.30 21.08 8.05
C LEU A 39 5.27 21.94 8.84
N ARG A 40 5.91 22.96 8.24
CA ARG A 40 6.77 23.90 8.99
C ARG A 40 6.02 24.61 10.10
N ASP A 41 4.75 24.93 9.88
CA ASP A 41 3.93 25.70 10.81
C ASP A 41 3.30 24.83 11.92
N HIS A 42 3.01 23.55 11.64
CA HIS A 42 2.26 22.68 12.56
C HIS A 42 3.09 21.53 13.12
N ASP A 43 3.96 20.92 12.30
CA ASP A 43 4.70 19.70 12.62
C ASP A 43 6.15 19.75 12.05
N PRO A 44 7.00 20.71 12.49
CA PRO A 44 8.30 20.98 11.86
C PRO A 44 9.31 19.83 11.95
N GLY A 45 9.01 18.77 12.72
CA GLY A 45 9.81 17.56 12.80
C GLY A 45 9.61 16.58 11.63
N ILE A 46 8.52 16.71 10.87
CA ILE A 46 8.25 15.84 9.71
C ILE A 46 9.04 16.34 8.51
N THR A 47 9.92 15.49 7.97
CA THR A 47 10.79 15.83 6.84
C THR A 47 10.35 15.13 5.56
N ARG A 48 10.44 15.83 4.41
CA ARG A 48 10.08 15.27 3.10
C ARG A 48 10.78 13.93 2.87
N GLY A 49 10.02 12.90 2.51
CA GLY A 49 10.52 11.56 2.22
C GLY A 49 10.71 10.66 3.44
N SER A 50 10.47 11.16 4.66
CA SER A 50 10.47 10.32 5.86
C SER A 50 9.21 9.43 5.93
N PRO A 51 9.25 8.34 6.73
CA PRO A 51 8.06 7.55 7.04
C PRO A 51 6.88 8.39 7.55
N GLU A 52 7.16 9.37 8.41
CA GLU A 52 6.17 10.29 8.98
C GLU A 52 5.56 11.18 7.89
N TYR A 53 6.34 11.60 6.90
CA TYR A 53 5.81 12.36 5.76
C TYR A 53 4.82 11.54 4.93
N MET A 54 5.11 10.25 4.70
CA MET A 54 4.16 9.35 4.02
C MET A 54 2.88 9.15 4.84
N VAL A 55 3.00 9.01 6.15
CA VAL A 55 1.84 8.92 7.05
C VAL A 55 1.01 10.20 6.98
N PHE A 56 1.67 11.36 7.06
CA PHE A 56 1.02 12.66 6.96
C PHE A 56 0.26 12.85 5.62
N LEU A 57 0.89 12.52 4.49
CA LEU A 57 0.20 12.60 3.18
C LEU A 57 -1.02 11.68 3.12
N LYS A 58 -0.96 10.50 3.74
CA LYS A 58 -2.15 9.64 3.89
C LYS A 58 -3.19 10.27 4.79
N ASP A 59 -2.79 10.91 5.89
CA ASP A 59 -3.70 11.56 6.83
C ASP A 59 -4.46 12.73 6.20
N ILE A 60 -3.86 13.44 5.24
CA ILE A 60 -4.58 14.36 4.35
C ILE A 60 -5.70 13.62 3.63
N LEU A 61 -5.40 12.48 2.98
CA LEU A 61 -6.39 11.70 2.24
C LEU A 61 -7.49 11.14 3.16
N TRP A 62 -7.15 10.78 4.40
CA TRP A 62 -8.09 10.34 5.44
C TRP A 62 -8.93 11.50 6.03
N GLY A 63 -8.69 12.74 5.63
CA GLY A 63 -9.43 13.92 6.10
C GLY A 63 -9.02 14.43 7.48
N LEU A 64 -7.85 14.02 8.01
CA LEU A 64 -7.34 14.47 9.31
C LEU A 64 -6.78 15.89 9.25
N HIS A 65 -6.49 16.40 8.05
CA HIS A 65 -6.02 17.77 7.81
C HIS A 65 -7.03 18.53 6.93
N PRO A 66 -8.23 18.84 7.47
CA PRO A 66 -9.30 19.49 6.69
C PRO A 66 -8.88 20.88 6.16
N ASP A 67 -7.95 21.57 6.81
CA ASP A 67 -7.43 22.86 6.35
C ASP A 67 -6.74 22.75 4.98
N LEU A 68 -6.01 21.65 4.75
CA LEU A 68 -5.36 21.38 3.47
C LEU A 68 -6.36 20.99 2.39
N LEU A 69 -7.40 20.22 2.73
CA LEU A 69 -8.46 19.86 1.78
C LEU A 69 -9.40 21.02 1.45
N ASN A 70 -9.61 21.95 2.39
CA ASN A 70 -10.42 23.16 2.19
C ASN A 70 -9.62 24.33 1.60
N HIS A 71 -8.30 24.21 1.47
CA HIS A 71 -7.46 25.19 0.79
C HIS A 71 -7.92 25.38 -0.67
N SER A 72 -7.64 26.54 -1.27
CA SER A 72 -7.99 26.83 -2.67
C SER A 72 -7.40 25.82 -3.67
N ARG A 73 -6.34 25.11 -3.27
CA ARG A 73 -5.69 24.02 -4.02
C ARG A 73 -5.98 22.63 -3.44
N GLY A 74 -6.99 22.47 -2.59
CA GLY A 74 -7.26 21.24 -1.84
C GLY A 74 -7.42 19.99 -2.70
N THR A 75 -8.13 20.09 -3.83
CA THR A 75 -8.21 18.99 -4.82
C THR A 75 -6.84 18.56 -5.31
N LYS A 76 -5.98 19.53 -5.65
CA LYS A 76 -4.61 19.27 -6.15
C LYS A 76 -3.70 18.72 -5.05
N ILE A 77 -3.86 19.17 -3.81
CA ILE A 77 -3.17 18.60 -2.64
C ILE A 77 -3.54 17.13 -2.46
N GLY A 78 -4.83 16.78 -2.58
CA GLY A 78 -5.28 15.39 -2.54
C GLY A 78 -4.71 14.55 -3.69
N GLU A 79 -4.69 15.08 -4.91
CA GLU A 79 -4.08 14.41 -6.08
C GLU A 79 -2.59 14.15 -5.89
N PHE A 80 -1.86 15.17 -5.43
CA PHE A 80 -0.43 15.08 -5.08
C PHE A 80 -0.20 13.99 -4.03
N ALA A 81 -0.93 14.03 -2.92
CA ALA A 81 -0.78 13.06 -1.83
C ALA A 81 -1.08 11.62 -2.32
N ALA A 82 -2.15 11.42 -3.08
CA ALA A 82 -2.50 10.11 -3.63
C ALA A 82 -1.44 9.60 -4.61
N ALA A 83 -0.94 10.45 -5.50
CA ALA A 83 0.10 10.08 -6.46
C ALA A 83 1.43 9.75 -5.77
N TYR A 84 1.83 10.54 -4.77
CA TYR A 84 3.03 10.29 -3.98
C TYR A 84 2.96 8.91 -3.30
N ILE A 85 1.85 8.62 -2.62
CA ILE A 85 1.65 7.38 -1.87
C ILE A 85 1.47 6.16 -2.79
N SER A 86 0.86 6.31 -3.96
CA SER A 86 0.74 5.21 -4.93
C SER A 86 2.11 4.79 -5.48
N ASN A 87 3.07 5.71 -5.57
CA ASN A 87 4.39 5.44 -6.13
C ASN A 87 5.47 5.17 -5.07
N ALA A 88 5.26 5.58 -3.82
CA ALA A 88 6.22 5.41 -2.73
C ALA A 88 6.45 3.93 -2.39
N VAL A 89 7.71 3.48 -2.51
CA VAL A 89 8.15 2.15 -2.08
C VAL A 89 9.42 2.32 -1.26
N ALA A 90 9.27 2.25 0.06
CA ALA A 90 10.39 2.20 0.98
C ALA A 90 10.20 0.97 1.88
N PRO A 91 10.98 -0.12 1.68
CA PRO A 91 11.03 -1.17 2.69
C PRO A 91 11.56 -0.60 4.00
N LEU A 92 11.10 -1.18 5.11
CA LEU A 92 11.84 -1.10 6.35
C LEU A 92 13.09 -1.98 6.19
N LEU A 93 14.23 -1.36 5.90
CA LEU A 93 15.49 -2.06 5.65
C LEU A 93 16.10 -2.73 6.91
N ASP A 94 15.51 -2.48 8.09
CA ASP A 94 16.09 -2.84 9.39
C ASP A 94 15.35 -3.96 10.14
N ASP A 95 14.55 -4.79 9.47
CA ASP A 95 14.04 -6.04 10.08
C ASP A 95 15.15 -7.12 10.06
N GLU A 96 16.21 -6.91 10.85
CA GLU A 96 17.25 -7.92 11.14
C GLU A 96 16.68 -9.15 11.89
N GLN A 97 15.41 -9.09 12.31
CA GLN A 97 14.75 -10.07 13.17
C GLN A 97 13.51 -10.75 12.56
N ALA A 98 13.28 -10.66 11.24
CA ALA A 98 12.34 -11.56 10.61
C ALA A 98 12.89 -13.01 10.69
N PRO A 99 12.28 -13.93 11.46
CA PRO A 99 12.75 -15.31 11.49
C PRO A 99 12.74 -15.86 10.08
N ARG A 100 13.83 -16.52 9.67
CA ARG A 100 13.92 -17.23 8.38
C ARG A 100 12.62 -18.01 8.20
N PRO A 101 11.77 -17.70 7.20
CA PRO A 101 10.56 -18.47 7.00
C PRO A 101 11.01 -19.91 6.82
N THR A 102 10.56 -20.78 7.74
CA THR A 102 10.70 -22.21 7.50
C THR A 102 9.98 -22.45 6.19
N ILE A 103 10.66 -22.96 5.17
CA ILE A 103 10.00 -23.36 3.93
C ILE A 103 9.12 -24.56 4.31
N GLN A 104 7.96 -24.28 4.90
CA GLN A 104 6.83 -25.17 4.75
C GLN A 104 6.47 -25.04 3.29
N SER A 105 6.94 -26.02 2.53
CA SER A 105 6.32 -26.42 1.28
C SER A 105 4.86 -26.73 1.59
N GLN A 106 4.02 -25.69 1.61
CA GLN A 106 2.60 -25.85 1.47
C GLN A 106 2.38 -26.22 0.01
N THR A 107 2.71 -27.47 -0.31
CA THR A 107 2.00 -28.22 -1.33
C THR A 107 0.58 -28.45 -0.80
N SER A 108 -0.16 -27.36 -0.64
CA SER A 108 -1.59 -27.41 -0.52
C SER A 108 -2.04 -27.98 -1.85
N ALA A 109 -2.47 -29.24 -1.82
CA ALA A 109 -3.21 -29.85 -2.91
C ALA A 109 -4.21 -28.80 -3.42
N LEU A 110 -4.20 -28.57 -4.73
CA LEU A 110 -5.12 -27.66 -5.42
C LEU A 110 -6.56 -28.12 -5.15
N THR A 111 -7.12 -27.75 -4.01
CA THR A 111 -8.56 -27.65 -3.85
C THR A 111 -8.94 -26.45 -4.70
N SER A 112 -9.45 -26.71 -5.90
CA SER A 112 -9.86 -25.69 -6.86
C SER A 112 -10.85 -24.73 -6.22
N GLY A 113 -10.40 -23.53 -5.84
CA GLY A 113 -11.26 -22.44 -5.37
C GLY A 113 -10.56 -21.49 -4.41
N PHE A 114 -10.91 -20.21 -4.51
CA PHE A 114 -10.44 -19.16 -3.61
C PHE A 114 -11.03 -19.31 -2.18
N ASN A 115 -10.17 -19.41 -1.17
CA ASN A 115 -10.59 -19.58 0.22
C ASN A 115 -10.74 -18.23 0.95
N ARG A 116 -11.96 -17.68 0.88
CA ARG A 116 -12.33 -16.43 1.55
C ARG A 116 -12.08 -16.42 3.05
N ASN A 117 -12.35 -17.53 3.73
CA ASN A 117 -12.15 -17.63 5.18
C ASN A 117 -10.66 -17.54 5.53
N ALA A 118 -9.77 -18.09 4.69
CA ALA A 118 -8.34 -17.97 4.90
C ALA A 118 -7.84 -16.52 4.74
N VAL A 119 -8.41 -15.74 3.81
CA VAL A 119 -8.14 -14.29 3.69
C VAL A 119 -8.55 -13.55 4.96
N VAL A 120 -9.77 -13.81 5.45
CA VAL A 120 -10.30 -13.17 6.67
C VAL A 120 -9.47 -13.55 7.90
N ASN A 121 -9.17 -14.83 8.07
CA ASN A 121 -8.33 -15.32 9.16
C ASN A 121 -6.94 -14.73 9.11
N TYR A 122 -6.36 -14.58 7.92
CA TYR A 122 -5.08 -13.90 7.75
C TYR A 122 -5.16 -12.45 8.24
N ALA A 123 -6.19 -11.71 7.81
CA ALA A 123 -6.36 -10.32 8.19
C ALA A 123 -6.47 -10.14 9.70
N TYR A 124 -7.25 -10.98 10.39
CA TYR A 124 -7.34 -10.96 11.85
C TYR A 124 -6.05 -11.42 12.55
N ALA A 125 -5.31 -12.36 11.96
CA ALA A 125 -4.06 -12.81 12.54
C ALA A 125 -2.97 -11.74 12.47
N TRP A 126 -2.97 -10.89 11.44
CA TRP A 126 -1.85 -10.00 11.13
C TRP A 126 -2.12 -8.51 11.22
N ALA A 127 -3.33 -8.09 11.60
CA ALA A 127 -3.63 -6.71 11.97
C ALA A 127 -3.84 -6.56 13.50
N SER A 128 -3.50 -5.40 14.05
CA SER A 128 -3.81 -5.04 15.44
C SER A 128 -4.37 -3.63 15.49
N ASN A 129 -5.61 -3.44 15.93
CA ASN A 129 -6.23 -2.12 15.93
C ASN A 129 -5.41 -1.11 16.76
N GLY A 130 -4.98 -0.01 16.13
CA GLY A 130 -4.09 0.98 16.76
C GLY A 130 -2.63 0.55 16.90
N GLY A 131 -2.24 -0.59 16.32
CA GLY A 131 -0.88 -1.11 16.28
C GLY A 131 -0.25 -1.06 14.89
N LYS A 132 0.89 -1.75 14.72
CA LYS A 132 1.58 -1.95 13.43
C LYS A 132 2.11 -3.39 13.35
N LYS A 133 1.21 -4.37 13.30
CA LYS A 133 1.56 -5.80 13.31
C LYS A 133 2.08 -6.24 11.93
N ARG A 134 3.15 -7.04 11.88
CA ARG A 134 3.75 -7.51 10.62
C ARG A 134 4.02 -9.01 10.65
N ASN A 135 3.84 -9.66 9.51
CA ASN A 135 4.18 -11.07 9.34
C ASN A 135 5.63 -11.20 8.89
N GLY A 136 6.50 -11.69 9.78
CA GLY A 136 7.93 -11.88 9.48
C GLY A 136 8.24 -12.87 8.34
N ALA A 137 7.25 -13.58 7.80
CA ALA A 137 7.42 -14.36 6.58
C ALA A 137 7.51 -13.50 5.30
N TYR A 138 7.23 -12.20 5.40
CA TYR A 138 7.28 -11.23 4.30
C TYR A 138 8.08 -9.99 4.71
N VAL A 139 8.56 -9.24 3.72
CA VAL A 139 9.16 -7.92 3.95
C VAL A 139 8.14 -6.93 4.53
N SER A 140 8.59 -6.12 5.49
CA SER A 140 7.80 -5.07 6.14
C SER A 140 7.96 -3.71 5.44
N PHE A 141 6.89 -2.93 5.43
CA PHE A 141 6.87 -1.56 4.90
C PHE A 141 6.18 -0.60 5.87
N ASP A 142 6.51 0.69 5.80
CA ASP A 142 5.73 1.75 6.44
C ASP A 142 4.37 1.96 5.74
N ASN A 143 4.40 1.95 4.40
CA ASN A 143 3.21 1.94 3.55
C ASN A 143 2.81 0.49 3.20
N ASP A 144 2.13 -0.17 4.13
CA ASP A 144 1.95 -1.63 4.11
C ASP A 144 0.57 -2.10 3.60
N CYS A 145 -0.35 -1.19 3.31
CA CYS A 145 -1.75 -1.54 3.01
C CYS A 145 -1.91 -2.60 1.90
N THR A 146 -1.17 -2.48 0.80
CA THR A 146 -1.21 -3.47 -0.29
C THR A 146 -0.35 -4.68 -0.01
N ASN A 147 0.78 -4.56 0.67
CA ASN A 147 1.57 -5.71 1.09
C ASN A 147 0.73 -6.64 1.98
N PHE A 148 0.01 -6.08 2.96
CA PHE A 148 -0.96 -6.79 3.80
C PHE A 148 -2.09 -7.44 2.98
N ALA A 149 -2.72 -6.69 2.07
CA ALA A 149 -3.77 -7.24 1.20
C ALA A 149 -3.24 -8.39 0.32
N SER A 150 -2.05 -8.25 -0.26
CA SER A 150 -1.39 -9.28 -1.07
C SER A 150 -1.15 -10.55 -0.25
N GLN A 151 -0.64 -10.41 0.98
CA GLN A 151 -0.44 -11.55 1.85
C GLN A 151 -1.76 -12.25 2.22
N ALA A 152 -2.83 -11.49 2.49
CA ALA A 152 -4.15 -12.03 2.76
C ALA A 152 -4.71 -12.80 1.56
N ILE A 153 -4.58 -12.25 0.35
CA ILE A 153 -5.01 -12.91 -0.90
C ILE A 153 -4.18 -14.17 -1.21
N LYS A 154 -2.87 -14.14 -0.94
CA LYS A 154 -2.02 -15.34 -1.04
C LYS A 154 -2.45 -16.42 -0.05
N ALA A 155 -2.81 -16.05 1.18
CA ALA A 155 -3.37 -16.99 2.16
C ALA A 155 -4.73 -17.56 1.71
N GLY A 156 -5.49 -16.79 0.92
CA GLY A 156 -6.70 -17.24 0.22
C GLY A 156 -6.46 -18.26 -0.91
N GLY A 157 -5.21 -18.56 -1.26
CA GLY A 157 -4.85 -19.57 -2.25
C GLY A 157 -4.53 -19.03 -3.64
N VAL A 158 -4.47 -17.71 -3.85
CA VAL A 158 -4.00 -17.15 -5.12
C VAL A 158 -2.49 -17.38 -5.25
N PRO A 159 -2.01 -18.06 -6.30
CA PRO A 159 -0.59 -18.38 -6.44
C PRO A 159 0.22 -17.12 -6.71
N ALA A 160 1.32 -16.96 -5.98
CA ALA A 160 2.35 -15.97 -6.32
C ALA A 160 3.11 -16.43 -7.56
N ILE A 161 3.24 -15.56 -8.57
CA ILE A 161 3.87 -15.87 -9.86
C ILE A 161 4.87 -14.78 -10.17
N GLY A 162 6.15 -15.13 -10.22
CA GLY A 162 7.21 -14.24 -10.68
C GLY A 162 8.59 -14.89 -10.64
N SER A 163 9.56 -14.19 -11.22
CA SER A 163 10.92 -14.68 -11.45
C SER A 163 11.99 -13.83 -10.75
N GLY A 164 11.58 -12.81 -9.99
CA GLY A 164 12.47 -11.96 -9.22
C GLY A 164 13.43 -12.69 -8.30
N SER A 165 14.68 -12.25 -8.34
CA SER A 165 15.78 -12.85 -7.58
C SER A 165 16.30 -11.98 -6.44
N CYS A 166 16.22 -10.64 -6.57
CA CYS A 166 16.61 -9.70 -5.52
C CYS A 166 16.07 -8.30 -5.79
N GLY A 167 15.74 -7.56 -4.73
CA GLY A 167 15.35 -6.16 -4.79
C GLY A 167 13.91 -5.97 -5.27
N TYR A 168 13.65 -4.76 -5.76
CA TYR A 168 12.36 -4.39 -6.32
C TYR A 168 12.35 -4.58 -7.82
N GLU A 169 11.26 -5.16 -8.31
CA GLU A 169 10.96 -5.21 -9.72
C GLU A 169 9.72 -4.36 -10.02
N GLU A 170 9.91 -3.34 -10.85
CA GLU A 170 8.85 -2.55 -11.45
C GLU A 170 8.15 -3.39 -12.53
N THR A 171 6.96 -3.90 -12.23
CA THR A 171 6.22 -4.78 -13.15
C THR A 171 4.73 -4.70 -12.92
N THR A 172 3.95 -5.12 -13.91
CA THR A 172 2.49 -5.27 -13.83
C THR A 172 2.04 -6.70 -14.14
N TRP A 173 3.00 -7.59 -14.46
CA TRP A 173 2.75 -8.93 -14.99
C TRP A 173 3.16 -10.07 -14.07
N GLU A 174 4.01 -9.79 -13.09
CA GLU A 174 4.41 -10.71 -12.03
C GLU A 174 3.88 -10.20 -10.69
N TRP A 175 3.60 -11.10 -9.74
CA TRP A 175 3.12 -10.80 -8.40
C TRP A 175 3.76 -11.75 -7.40
N TYR A 176 4.75 -11.24 -6.67
CA TYR A 176 5.53 -12.02 -5.72
C TYR A 176 6.17 -11.16 -4.62
N SER A 177 6.40 -11.80 -3.47
CA SER A 177 7.29 -11.35 -2.41
C SER A 177 7.92 -12.58 -1.80
N GLN A 178 9.25 -12.68 -1.89
CA GLN A 178 9.98 -13.86 -1.45
C GLN A 178 11.34 -13.51 -0.87
N PHE A 179 11.75 -14.29 0.14
CA PHE A 179 13.07 -14.18 0.70
C PHE A 179 14.11 -14.70 -0.31
N SER A 180 15.12 -13.91 -0.59
CA SER A 180 16.23 -14.29 -1.47
C SER A 180 17.31 -14.98 -0.66
N LEU A 181 17.66 -16.20 -1.06
CA LEU A 181 18.80 -16.95 -0.50
C LEU A 181 20.12 -16.65 -1.23
N ALA A 182 20.09 -15.77 -2.22
CA ALA A 182 21.28 -15.41 -2.97
C ALA A 182 22.24 -14.61 -2.08
N TRP A 183 23.49 -15.09 -1.97
CA TRP A 183 24.54 -14.43 -1.16
C TRP A 183 24.82 -12.99 -1.58
N TRP A 184 24.58 -12.66 -2.85
CA TRP A 184 24.75 -11.32 -3.41
C TRP A 184 23.52 -10.41 -3.18
N CYS A 185 22.40 -10.94 -2.68
CA CYS A 185 21.20 -10.16 -2.42
C CYS A 185 21.26 -9.50 -1.04
N LEU A 186 21.92 -8.33 -0.99
CA LEU A 186 22.07 -7.55 0.26
C LEU A 186 20.72 -7.16 0.88
N LYS A 187 19.68 -6.94 0.06
CA LYS A 187 18.31 -6.62 0.50
C LYS A 187 17.53 -7.82 1.03
N LYS A 188 18.03 -9.06 0.87
CA LYS A 188 17.44 -10.34 1.30
C LYS A 188 16.02 -10.65 0.79
N TRP A 189 15.40 -9.78 0.00
CA TRP A 189 14.04 -9.93 -0.52
C TRP A 189 14.00 -9.64 -2.01
N ALA A 190 13.12 -10.34 -2.72
CA ALA A 190 12.71 -10.03 -4.08
C ALA A 190 11.20 -9.73 -4.05
N VAL A 191 10.80 -8.57 -4.58
CA VAL A 191 9.42 -8.05 -4.46
C VAL A 191 9.01 -7.33 -5.74
N SER A 192 7.84 -7.67 -6.29
CA SER A 192 7.25 -6.93 -7.41
C SER A 192 6.44 -5.72 -6.94
N THR A 193 6.34 -4.67 -7.75
CA THR A 193 5.48 -3.52 -7.43
C THR A 193 4.01 -3.87 -7.36
N THR A 194 3.53 -4.83 -8.15
CA THR A 194 2.17 -5.40 -8.01
C THR A 194 1.87 -5.98 -6.63
N TRP A 195 2.89 -6.40 -5.87
CA TRP A 195 2.71 -6.96 -4.53
C TRP A 195 2.52 -5.86 -3.48
N VAL A 196 3.13 -4.68 -3.69
CA VAL A 196 3.26 -3.63 -2.65
C VAL A 196 2.59 -2.30 -3.00
N ARG A 197 2.28 -2.03 -4.27
CA ARG A 197 1.64 -0.78 -4.71
C ARG A 197 0.18 -1.00 -5.11
N VAL A 198 -0.67 -0.07 -4.70
CA VAL A 198 -2.13 -0.15 -4.82
C VAL A 198 -2.56 -0.24 -6.30
N SER A 199 -1.97 0.60 -7.15
CA SER A 199 -2.31 0.67 -8.57
C SER A 199 -1.86 -0.58 -9.33
N GLU A 200 -0.63 -1.04 -9.12
CA GLU A 200 -0.07 -2.23 -9.78
C GLU A 200 -0.72 -3.53 -9.28
N PHE A 201 -1.17 -3.58 -8.03
CA PHE A 201 -2.01 -4.68 -7.52
C PHE A 201 -3.30 -4.82 -8.34
N TYR A 202 -3.98 -3.69 -8.60
CA TYR A 202 -5.18 -3.66 -9.43
C TYR A 202 -4.87 -4.06 -10.88
N GLN A 203 -3.80 -3.52 -11.46
CA GLN A 203 -3.38 -3.87 -12.82
C GLN A 203 -3.10 -5.37 -12.95
N TYR A 204 -2.38 -5.97 -12.01
CA TYR A 204 -2.10 -7.41 -12.01
C TYR A 204 -3.37 -8.25 -11.86
N HIS A 205 -4.10 -8.08 -10.75
CA HIS A 205 -5.20 -8.98 -10.41
C HIS A 205 -6.44 -8.77 -11.28
N VAL A 206 -6.73 -7.55 -11.72
CA VAL A 206 -7.97 -7.25 -12.45
C VAL A 206 -7.72 -7.13 -13.95
N GLN A 207 -6.71 -6.39 -14.38
CA GLN A 207 -6.54 -6.05 -15.80
C GLN A 207 -5.75 -7.13 -16.56
N ASN A 208 -4.62 -7.57 -16.00
CA ASN A 208 -3.66 -8.41 -16.71
C ASN A 208 -3.94 -9.90 -16.52
N LYS A 209 -4.05 -10.37 -15.27
CA LYS A 209 -4.27 -11.79 -14.96
C LYS A 209 -5.74 -12.16 -14.79
N ARG A 210 -6.61 -11.17 -14.54
CA ARG A 210 -8.06 -11.39 -14.32
C ARG A 210 -8.34 -12.41 -13.20
N ASN A 211 -7.51 -12.40 -12.16
CA ASN A 211 -7.70 -13.15 -10.92
C ASN A 211 -8.89 -12.63 -10.09
N ALA A 212 -9.39 -11.43 -10.38
CA ALA A 212 -10.53 -10.83 -9.71
C ALA A 212 -11.42 -10.06 -10.69
N SER A 213 -12.74 -10.15 -10.48
CA SER A 213 -13.70 -9.22 -11.07
C SER A 213 -13.71 -7.89 -10.30
N THR A 214 -14.08 -6.78 -10.94
CA THR A 214 -14.10 -5.46 -10.29
C THR A 214 -15.44 -4.73 -10.43
N GLY A 215 -15.74 -3.84 -9.48
CA GLY A 215 -16.86 -2.90 -9.54
C GLY A 215 -16.49 -1.56 -8.89
N LEU A 216 -16.94 -0.46 -9.49
CA LEU A 216 -16.69 0.90 -8.98
C LEU A 216 -17.96 1.46 -8.34
N TYR A 217 -17.82 1.92 -7.10
CA TYR A 217 -18.91 2.47 -6.30
C TYR A 217 -18.53 3.84 -5.76
N TYR A 218 -19.52 4.68 -5.48
CA TYR A 218 -19.37 6.03 -4.96
C TYR A 218 -20.34 6.23 -3.78
N LEU A 219 -20.23 7.34 -3.06
CA LEU A 219 -21.05 7.58 -1.86
C LEU A 219 -22.56 7.39 -2.10
N GLY A 220 -23.05 7.87 -3.25
CA GLY A 220 -24.47 7.76 -3.62
C GLY A 220 -24.98 6.34 -3.88
N ASN A 221 -24.11 5.31 -3.96
CA ASN A 221 -24.52 3.93 -4.20
C ASN A 221 -23.87 2.89 -3.26
N LEU A 222 -23.48 3.29 -2.05
CA LEU A 222 -22.86 2.36 -1.07
C LEU A 222 -23.73 1.14 -0.75
N ASN A 223 -25.05 1.21 -0.88
CA ASN A 223 -25.91 0.05 -0.70
C ASN A 223 -25.64 -1.04 -1.75
N SER A 224 -25.29 -0.65 -2.99
CA SER A 224 -24.86 -1.59 -4.03
C SER A 224 -23.52 -2.22 -3.71
N LEU A 225 -22.58 -1.47 -3.12
CA LEU A 225 -21.32 -2.00 -2.62
C LEU A 225 -21.56 -3.01 -1.49
N ARG A 226 -22.37 -2.65 -0.48
CA ARG A 226 -22.77 -3.55 0.61
C ARG A 226 -23.38 -4.83 0.08
N SER A 227 -24.21 -4.73 -0.96
CA SER A 227 -24.86 -5.89 -1.58
C SER A 227 -23.86 -6.80 -2.31
N ALA A 228 -22.90 -6.21 -3.01
CA ALA A 228 -21.94 -6.95 -3.83
C ALA A 228 -20.75 -7.53 -3.06
N ALA A 229 -20.28 -6.84 -2.02
CA ALA A 229 -19.09 -7.21 -1.26
C ALA A 229 -19.36 -8.38 -0.30
N ARG A 230 -18.34 -9.23 -0.17
CA ARG A 230 -18.32 -10.38 0.73
C ARG A 230 -17.00 -10.40 1.52
N PRO A 231 -16.97 -11.00 2.73
CA PRO A 231 -15.72 -11.28 3.41
C PRO A 231 -14.71 -11.99 2.49
N GLY A 232 -13.46 -11.56 2.55
CA GLY A 232 -12.35 -11.98 1.69
C GLY A 232 -12.21 -11.20 0.37
N ASP A 233 -13.11 -10.27 0.05
CA ASP A 233 -12.91 -9.31 -1.06
C ASP A 233 -11.94 -8.19 -0.65
N ILE A 234 -11.34 -7.52 -1.64
CA ILE A 234 -10.53 -6.33 -1.43
C ILE A 234 -11.32 -5.10 -1.88
N ILE A 235 -11.32 -4.04 -1.07
CA ILE A 235 -11.80 -2.72 -1.47
C ILE A 235 -10.58 -1.80 -1.55
N GLN A 236 -10.39 -1.19 -2.72
CA GLN A 236 -9.39 -0.16 -2.91
C GLN A 236 -10.03 1.22 -2.97
N LEU A 237 -9.47 2.16 -2.23
CA LEU A 237 -9.90 3.55 -2.26
C LEU A 237 -9.26 4.25 -3.46
N GLN A 238 -10.09 4.98 -4.19
CA GLN A 238 -9.75 5.70 -5.39
C GLN A 238 -10.13 7.17 -5.24
N LEU A 239 -9.22 8.09 -5.51
CA LEU A 239 -9.56 9.52 -5.53
C LEU A 239 -10.49 9.81 -6.71
N ALA A 240 -11.62 10.46 -6.46
CA ALA A 240 -12.65 10.72 -7.48
C ALA A 240 -12.16 11.71 -8.56
N SER A 241 -11.26 12.64 -8.23
CA SER A 241 -10.78 13.67 -9.14
C SER A 241 -9.77 13.15 -10.17
N SER A 242 -8.85 12.27 -9.76
CA SER A 242 -7.78 11.73 -10.63
C SER A 242 -7.96 10.27 -11.02
N GLY A 243 -8.79 9.51 -10.30
CA GLY A 243 -8.84 8.05 -10.42
C GLY A 243 -7.65 7.33 -9.79
N THR A 244 -6.76 8.02 -9.07
CA THR A 244 -5.60 7.41 -8.41
C THR A 244 -6.06 6.49 -7.29
N LEU A 245 -5.62 5.22 -7.32
CA LEU A 245 -5.82 4.28 -6.22
C LEU A 245 -4.75 4.52 -5.15
N PHE A 246 -5.16 4.65 -3.89
CA PHE A 246 -4.23 5.06 -2.82
C PHE A 246 -4.28 4.20 -1.55
N HIS A 247 -5.26 3.30 -1.43
CA HIS A 247 -5.36 2.41 -0.28
C HIS A 247 -6.01 1.08 -0.62
N SER A 248 -5.56 -0.01 0.01
CA SER A 248 -6.11 -1.36 -0.13
C SER A 248 -6.62 -1.85 1.23
N MET A 249 -7.83 -2.40 1.27
CA MET A 249 -8.47 -2.90 2.48
C MET A 249 -9.10 -4.28 2.27
N VAL A 250 -9.04 -5.13 3.28
CA VAL A 250 -9.66 -6.46 3.26
C VAL A 250 -11.06 -6.37 3.88
N VAL A 251 -12.10 -6.83 3.18
CA VAL A 251 -13.43 -7.00 3.79
C VAL A 251 -13.37 -8.21 4.72
N THR A 252 -13.49 -7.99 6.03
CA THR A 252 -13.34 -9.04 7.05
C THR A 252 -14.66 -9.53 7.60
N LYS A 253 -15.68 -8.66 7.63
CA LYS A 253 -16.98 -8.98 8.23
C LYS A 253 -18.11 -8.32 7.46
N LYS A 254 -19.27 -8.98 7.46
CA LYS A 254 -20.56 -8.42 7.06
C LYS A 254 -21.58 -8.81 8.11
N ASP A 255 -22.25 -7.83 8.70
CA ASP A 255 -23.22 -8.09 9.76
C ASP A 255 -24.63 -8.42 9.23
N SER A 256 -25.57 -8.65 10.13
CA SER A 256 -26.96 -8.98 9.80
C SER A 256 -27.73 -7.82 9.16
N THR A 257 -27.26 -6.58 9.30
CA THR A 257 -27.84 -5.40 8.62
C THR A 257 -27.31 -5.24 7.19
N GLY A 258 -26.27 -6.01 6.84
CA GLY A 258 -25.58 -5.92 5.56
C GLY A 258 -24.44 -4.91 5.55
N GLU A 259 -24.14 -4.26 6.68
CA GLU A 259 -22.96 -3.40 6.83
C GLU A 259 -21.70 -4.25 6.71
N ILE A 260 -20.75 -3.78 5.91
CA ILE A 260 -19.45 -4.44 5.71
C ILE A 260 -18.38 -3.72 6.53
N TYR A 261 -17.43 -4.49 7.03
CA TYR A 261 -16.33 -4.00 7.84
C TYR A 261 -15.01 -4.38 7.18
N CYS A 262 -14.07 -3.46 7.21
CA CYS A 262 -12.76 -3.59 6.58
C CYS A 262 -11.64 -3.59 7.62
N THR A 263 -10.66 -4.45 7.40
CA THR A 263 -9.40 -4.49 8.15
C THR A 263 -8.25 -4.15 7.21
N TYR A 264 -7.33 -3.29 7.64
CA TYR A 264 -6.26 -2.77 6.79
C TYR A 264 -5.08 -2.23 7.58
N HIS A 265 -3.90 -2.22 6.96
CA HIS A 265 -2.69 -1.59 7.49
C HIS A 265 -2.53 -0.17 6.97
N THR A 266 -1.75 0.65 7.69
CA THR A 266 -1.45 2.05 7.32
C THR A 266 -2.72 2.88 7.10
N GLY A 267 -3.62 2.80 8.08
CA GLY A 267 -4.77 3.68 8.25
C GLY A 267 -4.39 5.05 8.82
N PRO A 268 -5.33 5.77 9.47
CA PRO A 268 -5.06 7.05 10.11
C PRO A 268 -3.88 7.00 11.08
N ASN A 269 -3.00 7.99 11.00
CA ASN A 269 -1.72 8.07 11.73
C ASN A 269 -0.78 6.86 11.49
N GLY A 270 -0.99 6.14 10.38
CA GLY A 270 -0.18 4.99 9.98
C GLY A 270 -0.44 3.70 10.76
N TYR A 271 -1.47 3.64 11.60
CA TYR A 271 -1.81 2.44 12.39
C TYR A 271 -2.68 1.46 11.61
N ASP A 272 -2.64 0.20 12.00
CA ASP A 272 -3.58 -0.80 11.50
C ASP A 272 -4.98 -0.55 12.10
N VAL A 273 -5.99 -0.88 11.32
CA VAL A 273 -7.39 -0.74 11.69
C VAL A 273 -8.08 -2.08 11.50
N VAL A 274 -8.83 -2.52 12.52
CA VAL A 274 -9.57 -3.80 12.49
C VAL A 274 -11.06 -3.52 12.51
N ASP A 275 -11.79 -4.18 11.60
CA ASP A 275 -13.25 -4.11 11.47
C ASP A 275 -13.80 -2.67 11.51
N LYS A 276 -13.27 -1.78 10.67
CA LYS A 276 -13.85 -0.45 10.46
C LYS A 276 -15.11 -0.56 9.60
N PRO A 277 -16.28 -0.09 10.05
CA PRO A 277 -17.48 -0.11 9.21
C PRO A 277 -17.31 0.79 7.98
N LEU A 278 -17.77 0.32 6.82
CA LEU A 278 -17.78 1.08 5.57
C LEU A 278 -18.45 2.44 5.74
N ALA A 279 -19.52 2.53 6.54
CA ALA A 279 -20.19 3.80 6.83
C ALA A 279 -19.25 4.81 7.49
N SER A 280 -18.37 4.38 8.40
CA SER A 280 -17.38 5.27 9.03
C SER A 280 -16.24 5.61 8.09
N ILE A 281 -15.81 4.68 7.24
CA ILE A 281 -14.84 4.95 6.17
C ILE A 281 -15.43 6.05 5.26
N ALA A 282 -16.66 5.87 4.80
CA ALA A 282 -17.35 6.80 3.92
C ALA A 282 -17.60 8.19 4.51
N ALA A 283 -17.89 8.27 5.81
CA ALA A 283 -18.03 9.54 6.50
C ALA A 283 -16.71 10.35 6.51
N ASN A 284 -15.56 9.68 6.67
CA ASN A 284 -14.26 10.34 6.71
C ASN A 284 -13.78 10.78 5.32
N TYR A 285 -14.15 10.04 4.27
CA TYR A 285 -13.71 10.31 2.91
C TYR A 285 -14.65 11.20 2.08
N GLY A 286 -15.88 11.45 2.53
CA GLY A 286 -16.81 12.33 1.83
C GLY A 286 -16.95 12.03 0.32
N ASN A 287 -17.33 13.06 -0.46
CA ASN A 287 -17.52 12.95 -1.92
C ASN A 287 -16.21 12.80 -2.71
N THR A 288 -15.04 12.75 -2.07
CA THR A 288 -13.73 12.81 -2.74
C THR A 288 -13.18 11.44 -3.12
N SER A 289 -13.82 10.34 -2.70
CA SER A 289 -13.35 8.98 -2.97
C SER A 289 -14.42 8.07 -3.57
N TYR A 290 -13.97 7.20 -4.47
CA TYR A 290 -14.66 6.02 -4.97
C TYR A 290 -14.10 4.74 -4.33
N TYR A 291 -14.91 3.69 -4.34
CA TYR A 291 -14.63 2.39 -3.75
C TYR A 291 -14.57 1.37 -4.87
N ARG A 292 -13.39 0.84 -5.12
CA ARG A 292 -13.15 -0.19 -6.13
C ARG A 292 -13.13 -1.55 -5.47
N LEU A 293 -14.21 -2.31 -5.64
CA LEU A 293 -14.35 -3.66 -5.11
C LEU A 293 -13.67 -4.63 -6.07
N ASN A 294 -12.73 -5.44 -5.58
CA ASN A 294 -12.08 -6.53 -6.31
C ASN A 294 -12.48 -7.86 -5.66
N ARG A 295 -13.17 -8.70 -6.43
CA ARG A 295 -13.73 -9.98 -5.96
C ARG A 295 -13.00 -11.14 -6.62
N PHE A 296 -12.33 -11.92 -5.80
CA PHE A 296 -11.65 -13.15 -6.17
C PHE A 296 -12.61 -14.34 -6.00
N ASP A 297 -12.60 -15.27 -6.95
CA ASP A 297 -13.50 -16.43 -7.03
C ASP A 297 -12.74 -17.73 -7.32
#